data_AF-A0A6L7XXM1-F1
#
_entry.id   AF-A0A6L7XXM1-F1
#
_cell.length_a   1.000
_cell.length_b   1.000
_cell.length_c   1.000
_cell.angle_alpha   90.00
_cell.angle_beta   90.00
_cell.angle_gamma   90.00
#
_symmetry.space_group_name_H-M   'P 1'
#
loop_
_entity.id
_entity.type
_entity.pdbx_description
1 polymer ?
#
loop_
_entity_poly.entity_id
_entity_poly.type
_entity_poly.pdbx_seq_one_letter_code
_entity_poly.pdbx_strand_id
1 'polypeptide(L)'
;MKLGVVFPQTEIGADPDGVAAFARAAEECGYDHLIAYDHVLGANRASRPDWSGPYTSESLFHEPFVLFGYLGGITEKLELVTAVIILGQRQTALVAKQAACVDVLTGGRLRLGIGTGWNAVEYEA
;
A
#
# COMPACT_ATOMS: atom_id res chain seq x y z
N MET A 1 -9.63 -9.08 20.30
CA MET A 1 -9.97 -8.36 19.07
C MET A 1 -8.73 -7.60 18.63
N LYS A 2 -8.32 -7.68 17.35
CA LYS A 2 -7.18 -6.91 16.82
C LYS A 2 -7.67 -5.58 16.24
N LEU A 3 -6.94 -4.50 16.47
CA LEU A 3 -7.18 -3.17 15.94
C LEU A 3 -6.10 -2.80 14.92
N GLY A 4 -6.50 -2.16 13.83
CA GLY A 4 -5.58 -1.72 12.79
C GLY A 4 -5.79 -0.26 12.44
N VAL A 5 -4.80 0.32 11.78
CA VAL A 5 -4.85 1.67 11.24
C VAL A 5 -4.71 1.64 9.73
N VAL A 6 -5.43 2.53 9.05
CA VAL A 6 -5.29 2.74 7.62
C VAL A 6 -4.19 3.76 7.38
N PHE A 7 -3.24 3.42 6.52
CA PHE A 7 -2.19 4.34 6.11
C PHE A 7 -2.81 5.54 5.35
N PRO A 8 -2.35 6.80 5.58
CA PRO A 8 -2.91 7.97 4.90
C PRO A 8 -2.38 8.02 3.46
N GLN A 9 -3.06 7.32 2.57
CA GLN A 9 -2.50 6.93 1.28
C GLN A 9 -2.23 8.10 0.36
N THR A 10 -3.18 9.02 0.27
CA THR A 10 -3.06 10.23 -0.54
C THR A 10 -2.70 11.47 0.28
N GLU A 11 -2.86 11.38 1.60
CA GLU A 11 -2.70 12.50 2.53
C GLU A 11 -1.27 12.63 3.06
N ILE A 12 -0.52 11.54 3.18
CA ILE A 12 0.81 11.53 3.84
C ILE A 12 1.89 12.24 3.00
N GLY A 13 1.74 12.27 1.68
CA GLY A 13 2.72 12.85 0.75
C GLY A 13 3.99 12.01 0.56
N ALA A 14 5.07 12.66 0.10
CA ALA A 14 6.32 12.02 -0.32
C ALA A 14 7.45 12.09 0.73
N ASP A 15 7.23 12.73 1.88
CA ASP A 15 8.25 12.92 2.90
C ASP A 15 8.48 11.62 3.70
N PRO A 16 9.68 10.99 3.60
CA PRO A 16 9.96 9.76 4.32
C PRO A 16 9.92 9.92 5.84
N ASP A 17 10.24 11.10 6.38
CA ASP A 17 10.20 11.33 7.83
C ASP A 17 8.75 11.32 8.34
N GLY A 18 7.82 11.93 7.61
CA GLY A 18 6.38 11.84 7.87
C GLY A 18 5.84 10.41 7.82
N VAL A 19 6.26 9.62 6.81
CA VAL A 19 5.88 8.20 6.68
C VAL A 19 6.40 7.39 7.88
N ALA A 20 7.66 7.59 8.28
CA ALA A 20 8.26 6.90 9.41
C ALA A 20 7.59 7.28 10.74
N ALA A 21 7.33 8.58 10.94
CA ALA A 21 6.67 9.09 12.14
C ALA A 21 5.28 8.47 12.30
N PHE A 22 4.48 8.40 11.22
CA PHE A 22 3.16 7.77 11.26
C PHE A 22 3.23 6.29 11.66
N ALA A 23 4.10 5.52 11.00
CA ALA A 23 4.19 4.08 11.25
C ALA A 23 4.67 3.76 12.68
N ARG A 24 5.68 4.50 13.18
CA ARG A 24 6.16 4.35 14.56
C ARG A 24 5.11 4.77 15.57
N ALA A 25 4.42 5.88 15.34
CA ALA A 25 3.33 6.31 16.21
C ALA A 25 2.19 5.28 16.26
N ALA A 26 1.84 4.66 15.12
CA ALA A 26 0.85 3.59 15.09
C ALA A 26 1.29 2.38 15.94
N GLU A 27 2.55 1.97 15.83
CA GLU A 27 3.12 0.88 16.63
C GLU A 27 3.16 1.23 18.13
N GLU A 28 3.62 2.44 18.49
CA GLU A 28 3.68 2.93 19.87
C GLU A 28 2.29 3.07 20.52
N CYS A 29 1.27 3.42 19.73
CA CYS A 29 -0.13 3.45 20.19
C CYS A 29 -0.72 2.05 20.40
N GLY A 30 -0.01 0.99 20.01
CA GLY A 30 -0.44 -0.39 20.21
C GLY A 30 -1.40 -0.92 19.13
N TYR A 31 -1.43 -0.34 17.94
CA TYR A 31 -2.15 -0.96 16.81
C TYR A 31 -1.47 -2.27 16.42
N ASP A 32 -2.27 -3.30 16.14
CA ASP A 32 -1.75 -4.61 15.73
C ASP A 32 -1.22 -4.58 14.29
N HIS A 33 -1.79 -3.73 13.43
CA HIS A 33 -1.49 -3.74 12.00
C HIS A 33 -1.73 -2.40 11.29
N LEU A 34 -0.98 -2.18 10.22
CA LEU A 34 -1.14 -1.05 9.29
C LEU A 34 -1.57 -1.56 7.92
N ILE A 35 -2.57 -0.89 7.35
CA ILE A 35 -3.19 -1.26 6.07
C ILE A 35 -2.77 -0.29 4.98
N ALA A 36 -2.29 -0.82 3.85
CA ALA A 36 -2.09 -0.09 2.60
C ALA A 36 -2.83 -0.77 1.43
N TYR A 37 -3.50 0.02 0.59
CA TYR A 37 -4.13 -0.40 -0.67
C TYR A 37 -3.20 -0.12 -1.87
N ASP A 38 -3.46 -0.83 -2.96
CA ASP A 38 -2.67 -0.79 -4.18
C ASP A 38 -3.35 0.06 -5.27
N HIS A 39 -2.59 0.98 -5.86
CA HIS A 39 -2.91 1.69 -7.09
C HIS A 39 -1.59 1.99 -7.81
N VAL A 40 -1.35 1.33 -8.95
CA VAL A 40 -0.11 1.52 -9.72
C VAL A 40 -0.19 2.81 -10.54
N LEU A 41 -1.40 3.18 -10.98
CA LEU A 41 -1.67 4.34 -11.81
C LEU A 41 -2.89 5.10 -11.29
N GLY A 42 -3.14 6.27 -11.89
CA GLY A 42 -4.36 7.02 -11.67
C GLY A 42 -4.95 7.51 -12.98
N ALA A 43 -6.24 7.84 -12.97
CA ALA A 43 -6.89 8.38 -14.14
C ALA A 43 -6.40 9.80 -14.44
N ASN A 44 -5.93 10.04 -15.66
CA ASN A 44 -5.63 11.39 -16.15
C ASN A 44 -6.91 12.08 -16.61
N ARG A 45 -7.33 13.14 -15.91
CA ARG A 45 -8.56 13.88 -16.21
C ARG A 45 -8.51 14.63 -17.55
N ALA A 46 -7.32 14.95 -18.06
CA ALA A 46 -7.20 15.61 -19.37
C ALA A 46 -7.64 14.70 -20.52
N SER A 47 -7.40 13.39 -20.42
CA SER A 47 -7.85 12.39 -21.40
C SER A 47 -9.18 11.72 -21.02
N ARG A 48 -9.59 11.81 -19.75
CA ARG A 48 -10.84 11.27 -19.23
C ARG A 48 -11.62 12.33 -18.43
N PRO A 49 -12.23 13.31 -19.10
CA PRO A 49 -12.92 14.43 -18.43
C PRO A 49 -14.11 13.99 -17.58
N ASP A 50 -14.72 12.84 -17.89
CA ASP A 50 -15.86 12.28 -17.16
C ASP A 50 -15.44 11.46 -15.92
N TRP A 51 -14.14 11.34 -15.63
CA TRP A 51 -13.67 10.59 -14.47
C TRP A 51 -14.02 11.28 -13.14
N SER A 52 -14.84 10.62 -12.34
CA SER A 52 -15.31 11.07 -11.01
C SER A 52 -14.83 10.18 -9.87
N GLY A 53 -13.84 9.31 -10.11
CA GLY A 53 -13.30 8.44 -9.07
C GLY A 53 -12.54 9.20 -7.97
N PRO A 54 -12.24 8.52 -6.84
CA PRO A 54 -11.75 9.16 -5.62
C PRO A 54 -10.30 9.65 -5.68
N TYR A 55 -9.55 9.28 -6.73
CA TYR A 55 -8.17 9.72 -6.96
C TYR A 55 -7.94 9.94 -8.47
N THR A 56 -6.80 10.55 -8.80
CA THR A 56 -6.38 10.82 -10.18
C THR A 56 -4.91 10.43 -10.35
N SER A 57 -4.35 10.62 -11.55
CA SER A 57 -2.91 10.46 -11.80
C SER A 57 -2.02 11.42 -10.99
N GLU A 58 -2.60 12.47 -10.39
CA GLU A 58 -1.87 13.42 -9.53
C GLU A 58 -1.90 12.99 -8.05
N SER A 59 -2.74 12.01 -7.69
CA SER A 59 -2.79 11.47 -6.35
C SER A 59 -1.58 10.58 -6.10
N LEU A 60 -0.85 10.86 -5.03
CA LEU A 60 0.31 10.06 -4.66
C LEU A 60 -0.16 8.78 -3.95
N PHE A 61 0.31 7.63 -4.43
CA PHE A 61 0.22 6.35 -3.73
C PHE A 61 1.63 5.78 -3.57
N HIS A 62 1.96 5.32 -2.37
CA HIS A 62 3.17 4.54 -2.16
C HIS A 62 2.95 3.12 -2.68
N GLU A 63 3.90 2.59 -3.44
CA GLU A 63 3.83 1.19 -3.90
C GLU A 63 3.91 0.25 -2.68
N PRO A 64 2.92 -0.64 -2.45
CA PRO A 64 2.80 -1.33 -1.16
C PRO A 64 4.02 -2.19 -0.76
N PHE A 65 4.67 -2.89 -1.68
CA PHE A 65 5.81 -3.74 -1.33
C PHE A 65 7.08 -2.92 -1.06
N VAL A 66 7.29 -1.82 -1.78
CA VAL A 66 8.36 -0.85 -1.50
C VAL A 66 8.13 -0.18 -0.15
N LEU A 67 6.90 0.30 0.10
CA LEU A 67 6.52 0.88 1.39
C LEU A 67 6.76 -0.13 2.52
N PHE A 68 6.34 -1.38 2.36
CA PHE A 68 6.50 -2.39 3.40
C PHE A 68 7.95 -2.82 3.60
N GLY A 69 8.78 -2.79 2.55
CA GLY A 69 10.22 -2.95 2.70
C GLY A 69 10.84 -1.84 3.57
N TYR A 70 10.41 -0.59 3.37
CA TYR A 70 10.83 0.54 4.20
C TYR A 70 10.31 0.41 5.64
N LEU A 71 9.00 0.25 5.82
CA LEU A 71 8.36 0.15 7.14
C LEU A 71 8.87 -1.07 7.94
N GLY A 72 9.14 -2.17 7.26
CA GLY A 72 9.71 -3.38 7.86
C GLY A 72 11.06 -3.16 8.51
N GLY A 73 11.87 -2.23 7.99
CA GLY A 73 13.17 -1.87 8.55
C GLY A 73 13.11 -0.88 9.73
N ILE A 74 11.97 -0.24 9.98
CA ILE A 74 11.84 0.84 10.99
C ILE A 74 10.76 0.59 12.06
N THR A 75 10.05 -0.54 11.98
CA THR A 75 9.06 -1.02 12.94
C THR A 75 9.41 -2.45 13.37
N GLU A 76 8.99 -2.87 14.56
CA GLU A 76 9.42 -4.16 15.15
C GLU A 76 8.30 -5.22 15.24
N LYS A 77 7.05 -4.80 15.41
CA LYS A 77 5.91 -5.65 15.78
C LYS A 77 4.70 -5.44 14.88
N LEU A 78 4.56 -4.26 14.28
CA LEU A 78 3.42 -3.88 13.45
C LEU A 78 3.28 -4.84 12.27
N GLU A 79 2.13 -5.52 12.14
CA GLU A 79 1.82 -6.30 10.94
C GLU A 79 1.57 -5.35 9.75
N LEU A 80 2.09 -5.71 8.57
CA LEU A 80 1.95 -4.94 7.34
C LEU A 80 0.94 -5.65 6.42
N VAL A 81 -0.17 -4.98 6.12
CA VAL A 81 -1.34 -5.61 5.52
C VAL A 81 -1.71 -4.93 4.21
N THR A 82 -1.76 -5.69 3.12
CA THR A 82 -2.30 -5.17 1.87
C THR A 82 -3.82 -5.33 1.85
N ALA A 83 -4.56 -4.26 1.51
CA ALA A 83 -6.02 -4.31 1.37
C ALA A 83 -6.49 -3.52 0.14
N VAL A 84 -6.21 -3.97 -1.08
CA VAL A 84 -5.56 -5.25 -1.47
C VAL A 84 -4.54 -5.01 -2.58
N ILE A 85 -3.60 -5.93 -2.80
CA ILE A 85 -2.80 -5.95 -4.04
C ILE A 85 -3.72 -6.29 -5.21
N ILE A 86 -3.64 -5.50 -6.28
CA ILE A 86 -4.42 -5.72 -7.50
C ILE A 86 -3.62 -6.65 -8.42
N LEU A 87 -3.89 -7.96 -8.33
CA LEU A 87 -3.09 -8.97 -9.03
C LEU A 87 -3.15 -8.83 -10.56
N GLY A 88 -4.27 -8.33 -11.10
CA GLY A 88 -4.45 -8.16 -12.54
C GLY A 88 -3.51 -7.13 -13.17
N GLN A 89 -2.93 -6.23 -12.38
CA GLN A 89 -2.00 -5.20 -12.85
C GLN A 89 -0.52 -5.62 -12.74
N ARG A 90 -0.24 -6.83 -12.27
CA ARG A 90 1.11 -7.23 -11.86
C ARG A 90 1.47 -8.63 -12.37
N GLN A 91 2.75 -8.87 -12.56
CA GLN A 91 3.23 -10.20 -12.93
C GLN A 91 3.17 -11.14 -11.70
N THR A 92 2.44 -12.25 -11.80
CA THR A 92 2.16 -13.16 -10.69
C THR A 92 3.40 -13.65 -9.92
N ALA A 93 4.44 -14.07 -10.64
CA ALA A 93 5.66 -14.60 -10.01
C ALA A 93 6.47 -13.50 -9.31
N LEU A 94 6.47 -12.28 -9.86
CA LEU A 94 7.08 -11.11 -9.24
C LEU A 94 6.35 -10.74 -7.95
N VAL A 95 5.02 -10.69 -7.95
CA VAL A 95 4.24 -10.43 -6.72
C VAL A 95 4.55 -11.46 -5.65
N ALA A 96 4.57 -12.75 -6.01
CA ALA A 96 4.91 -13.82 -5.08
C ALA A 96 6.33 -13.63 -4.49
N LYS A 97 7.30 -13.25 -5.33
CA LYS A 97 8.67 -13.00 -4.88
C LYS A 97 8.77 -11.77 -3.98
N GLN A 98 8.11 -10.67 -4.32
CA GLN A 98 8.08 -9.45 -3.52
C GLN A 98 7.44 -9.69 -2.16
N ALA A 99 6.28 -10.34 -2.12
CA ALA A 99 5.59 -10.70 -0.89
C ALA A 99 6.47 -11.59 0.01
N ALA A 100 7.09 -12.63 -0.56
CA ALA A 100 8.00 -13.50 0.19
C ALA A 100 9.21 -12.73 0.75
N CYS A 101 9.78 -11.78 -0.01
CA CYS A 101 10.87 -10.96 0.48
C CYS A 101 10.44 -10.07 1.66
N VAL A 102 9.27 -9.40 1.56
CA VAL A 102 8.74 -8.60 2.67
C VAL A 102 8.49 -9.47 3.91
N ASP A 103 7.90 -10.65 3.73
CA ASP A 103 7.62 -11.56 4.84
C ASP A 103 8.91 -11.99 5.57
N VAL A 104 9.94 -12.41 4.82
CA VAL A 104 11.24 -12.80 5.38
C VAL A 104 11.93 -11.62 6.08
N LEU A 105 11.98 -10.44 5.45
CA LEU A 105 12.68 -9.28 6.00
C LEU A 105 11.97 -8.69 7.24
N THR A 106 10.66 -8.86 7.33
CA THR A 106 9.87 -8.38 8.47
C THR A 106 9.76 -9.41 9.60
N GLY A 107 10.22 -10.64 9.40
CA GLY A 107 10.13 -11.72 10.39
C GLY A 107 8.72 -12.31 10.50
N GLY A 108 7.99 -12.41 9.39
CA GLY A 108 6.64 -13.01 9.34
C GLY A 108 5.50 -12.02 9.61
N ARG A 109 5.73 -10.71 9.43
CA ARG A 109 4.71 -9.67 9.73
C ARG A 109 3.85 -9.29 8.53
N LEU A 110 3.98 -9.97 7.39
CA LEU A 110 3.14 -9.70 6.22
C LEU A 110 1.80 -10.42 6.30
N ARG A 111 0.70 -9.68 6.10
CA ARG A 111 -0.61 -10.25 5.79
C ARG A 111 -1.04 -9.84 4.38
N LEU A 112 -0.87 -10.75 3.43
CA LEU A 112 -1.10 -10.48 2.01
C LEU A 112 -2.60 -10.61 1.65
N GLY A 113 -3.29 -9.48 1.55
CA GLY A 113 -4.60 -9.39 0.90
C GLY A 113 -4.46 -9.11 -0.59
N ILE A 114 -5.20 -9.87 -1.41
CA ILE A 114 -5.20 -9.79 -2.88
C ILE A 114 -6.62 -9.56 -3.41
N GLY A 115 -6.73 -8.95 -4.57
CA GLY A 115 -8.00 -8.80 -5.29
C GLY A 115 -7.83 -8.49 -6.77
N THR A 116 -8.95 -8.32 -7.44
CA THR A 116 -9.03 -8.09 -8.89
C THR A 116 -9.08 -6.62 -9.27
N GLY A 117 -9.10 -5.71 -8.30
CA GLY A 117 -9.26 -4.28 -8.56
C GLY A 117 -10.63 -3.91 -9.15
N TRP A 118 -10.88 -2.62 -9.27
CA TRP A 118 -12.16 -2.08 -9.72
C TRP A 118 -12.01 -1.00 -10.80
N ASN A 119 -10.87 -0.30 -10.84
CA ASN A 119 -10.68 0.83 -11.73
C ASN A 119 -10.26 0.38 -13.13
N ALA A 120 -11.20 0.33 -14.07
CA ALA A 120 -10.95 -0.02 -15.46
C ALA A 120 -9.91 0.90 -16.15
N VAL A 121 -9.80 2.16 -15.73
CA VAL A 121 -8.82 3.10 -16.31
C VAL A 121 -7.39 2.61 -16.12
N GLU A 122 -7.08 2.05 -14.95
CA GLU A 122 -5.74 1.54 -14.67
C GLU A 122 -5.42 0.25 -15.45
N TYR A 123 -6.43 -0.45 -15.97
CA TYR A 123 -6.27 -1.65 -16.80
C TYR A 123 -6.08 -1.34 -18.29
N GLU A 124 -6.52 -0.18 -18.76
CA GLU A 124 -6.44 0.24 -20.16
C GLU A 124 -5.14 0.99 -20.49
N ALA A 125 -4.33 1.30 -19.48
CA ALA A 125 -3.14 2.14 -19.57
C ALA A 125 -1.94 1.47 -20.23
#